data_AF-A0A2G8RTB0-F1
#
_entry.id   AF-A0A2G8RTB0-F1
#
_cell.length_a   1.000
_cell.length_b   1.000
_cell.length_c   1.000
_cell.angle_alpha   90.00
_cell.angle_beta   90.00
_cell.angle_gamma   90.00
#
_symmetry.space_group_name_H-M   'P 1'
#
loop_
_entity.id
_entity.type
_entity.pdbx_description
1 polymer ?
#
loop_
_entity_poly.entity_id
_entity_poly.type
_entity_poly.pdbx_seq_one_letter_code
_entity_poly.pdbx_strand_id
1 'polypeptide(L)'
;MLLLDLVRSFKADQTACRKVRLVWAVRTNDGLSWFDNVISSAIKAAPEQLSIDVSYYVTDTTATLDDGASIESEKSKPGGGGVSRNTGRPHLHAVVKEFCGEQGTVAIATCGPNSFNINIGIAVAECELAILGGTSACSEIYLHRETYSW
;
A
#
# COMPACT_ATOMS: atom_id res chain seq x y z
N MET A 1 -2.00 10.62 10.45
CA MET A 1 -1.28 9.59 9.64
C MET A 1 -2.34 8.97 8.76
N LEU A 2 -2.21 9.09 7.44
CA LEU A 2 -3.30 8.89 6.48
C LEU A 2 -4.12 7.61 6.71
N LEU A 3 -3.47 6.50 7.04
CA LEU A 3 -4.14 5.21 7.32
C LEU A 3 -5.09 5.30 8.53
N LEU A 4 -4.63 5.84 9.65
CA LEU A 4 -5.46 5.97 10.86
C LEU A 4 -6.62 6.93 10.61
N ASP A 5 -6.37 8.01 9.88
CA ASP A 5 -7.40 9.00 9.56
C ASP A 5 -8.46 8.38 8.64
N LEU A 6 -8.07 7.52 7.69
CA LEU A 6 -9.00 6.77 6.86
C LEU A 6 -9.84 5.76 7.65
N VAL A 7 -9.22 5.01 8.58
CA VAL A 7 -9.95 4.10 9.49
C VAL A 7 -10.94 4.89 10.36
N ARG A 8 -10.56 6.07 10.86
CA ARG A 8 -11.46 6.95 11.63
C ARG A 8 -12.60 7.48 10.77
N SER A 9 -12.32 8.00 9.58
CA SER A 9 -13.34 8.49 8.65
C SER A 9 -14.31 7.39 8.23
N PHE A 10 -13.83 6.14 8.09
CA PHE A 10 -14.70 5.00 7.84
C PHE A 10 -15.68 4.78 9.00
N LYS A 11 -15.18 4.77 10.24
CA LYS A 11 -16.04 4.60 11.43
C LYS A 11 -17.07 5.71 11.59
N ALA A 12 -16.76 6.92 11.11
CA ALA A 12 -17.66 8.06 11.10
C ALA A 12 -18.62 8.07 9.90
N ASP A 13 -18.58 7.05 9.02
CA ASP A 13 -19.32 6.98 7.75
C ASP A 13 -19.08 8.20 6.83
N GLN A 14 -17.86 8.74 6.86
CA GLN A 14 -17.43 9.91 6.08
C GLN A 14 -16.60 9.53 4.85
N THR A 15 -16.49 8.25 4.52
CA THR A 15 -15.72 7.78 3.35
C THR A 15 -16.35 6.56 2.68
N ALA A 16 -16.30 6.57 1.35
CA ALA A 16 -16.69 5.42 0.52
C ALA A 16 -15.56 4.39 0.36
N CYS A 17 -14.36 4.62 0.94
CA CYS A 17 -13.25 3.68 0.84
C CYS A 17 -13.61 2.31 1.46
N ARG A 18 -13.37 1.21 0.74
CA ARG A 18 -13.62 -0.17 1.23
C ARG A 18 -12.36 -1.03 1.27
N LYS A 19 -11.29 -0.59 0.62
CA LYS A 19 -10.03 -1.33 0.51
C LYS A 19 -8.85 -0.38 0.56
N VAL A 20 -7.85 -0.74 1.36
CA VAL A 20 -6.62 0.01 1.55
C VAL A 20 -5.45 -0.93 1.33
N ARG A 21 -4.48 -0.51 0.52
CA ARG A 21 -3.22 -1.22 0.35
C ARG A 21 -2.07 -0.32 0.76
N LEU A 22 -1.41 -0.66 1.87
CA LEU A 22 -0.22 0.01 2.35
C LEU A 22 1.02 -0.74 1.84
N VAL A 23 1.81 -0.07 1.00
CA VAL A 23 3.12 -0.58 0.58
C VAL A 23 4.21 0.25 1.25
N TRP A 24 5.04 -0.42 2.06
CA TRP A 24 6.07 0.23 2.85
C TRP A 24 7.44 -0.36 2.50
N ALA A 25 8.32 0.43 1.91
CA ALA A 25 9.67 0.01 1.51
C ALA A 25 10.74 0.74 2.33
N VAL A 26 11.59 -0.03 3.01
CA VAL A 26 12.69 0.48 3.83
C VAL A 26 14.00 -0.20 3.51
N ARG A 27 15.10 0.37 3.99
CA ARG A 27 16.44 -0.23 3.81
C ARG A 27 16.66 -1.40 4.76
N THR A 28 16.35 -1.23 6.04
CA THR A 28 16.61 -2.21 7.11
C THR A 28 15.34 -2.53 7.90
N ASN A 29 15.33 -3.67 8.61
CA ASN A 29 14.21 -4.09 9.47
C ASN A 29 13.94 -3.11 10.62
N ASP A 30 14.97 -2.43 11.14
CA ASP A 30 14.80 -1.40 12.17
C ASP A 30 13.87 -0.27 11.70
N GLY A 31 13.85 0.01 10.39
CA GLY A 31 12.93 0.96 9.78
C GLY A 31 11.47 0.48 9.70
N LEU A 32 11.15 -0.74 10.12
CA LEU A 32 9.78 -1.26 10.20
C LEU A 32 9.19 -1.13 11.61
N SER A 33 10.01 -1.37 12.64
CA SER A 33 9.54 -1.52 14.02
C SER A 33 8.86 -0.26 14.58
N TRP A 34 9.29 0.93 14.14
CA TRP A 34 8.73 2.20 14.59
C TRP A 34 7.27 2.43 14.16
N PHE A 35 6.78 1.72 13.14
CA PHE A 35 5.41 1.85 12.62
C PHE A 35 4.50 0.65 12.90
N ASP A 36 5.05 -0.48 13.33
CA ASP A 36 4.30 -1.72 13.53
C ASP A 36 3.16 -1.56 14.55
N ASN A 37 3.36 -0.79 15.63
CA ASN A 37 2.31 -0.52 16.62
C ASN A 37 1.12 0.24 16.01
N VAL A 38 1.40 1.23 15.16
CA VAL A 38 0.38 2.08 14.52
C VAL A 38 -0.41 1.26 13.51
N ILE A 39 0.27 0.47 12.68
CA ILE A 39 -0.35 -0.39 11.66
C ILE A 39 -1.19 -1.48 12.33
N SER A 40 -0.64 -2.14 13.35
CA SER A 40 -1.37 -3.16 14.13
C SER A 40 -2.62 -2.58 14.78
N SER A 41 -2.54 -1.36 15.33
CA SER A 41 -3.70 -0.67 15.89
C SER A 41 -4.73 -0.31 14.82
N ALA A 42 -4.31 0.09 13.61
CA ALA A 42 -5.20 0.42 12.52
C ALA A 42 -5.98 -0.82 12.02
N ILE A 43 -5.28 -1.95 11.84
CA ILE A 43 -5.88 -3.22 11.43
C ILE A 43 -6.88 -3.71 12.49
N LYS A 44 -6.50 -3.72 13.77
CA LYS A 44 -7.41 -4.12 14.87
C LYS A 44 -8.63 -3.21 15.00
N ALA A 45 -8.47 -1.94 14.64
CA ALA A 45 -9.55 -0.98 14.67
C ALA A 45 -10.44 -1.03 13.42
N ALA A 46 -10.03 -1.70 12.34
CA ALA A 46 -10.77 -1.73 11.09
C ALA A 46 -12.08 -2.53 11.25
N PRO A 47 -13.22 -2.00 10.78
CA PRO A 47 -14.46 -2.76 10.71
C PRO A 47 -14.40 -3.81 9.59
N GLU A 48 -15.26 -4.84 9.66
CA GLU A 48 -15.25 -5.98 8.74
C GLU A 48 -15.45 -5.60 7.26
N GLN A 49 -16.08 -4.45 7.00
CA GLN A 49 -16.34 -3.93 5.66
C GLN A 49 -15.16 -3.15 5.06
N LEU A 50 -14.06 -2.97 5.80
CA LEU A 50 -12.84 -2.31 5.35
C LEU A 50 -11.68 -3.31 5.29
N SER A 51 -11.21 -3.65 4.09
CA SER A 51 -10.02 -4.50 3.93
C SER A 51 -8.75 -3.66 3.97
N ILE A 52 -7.76 -4.06 4.78
CA ILE A 52 -6.46 -3.38 4.87
C ILE A 52 -5.33 -4.38 4.61
N ASP A 53 -4.71 -4.30 3.45
CA ASP A 53 -3.55 -5.11 3.09
C ASP A 53 -2.26 -4.32 3.30
N VAL A 54 -1.29 -4.92 3.98
CA VAL A 54 0.01 -4.30 4.27
C VAL A 54 1.13 -5.16 3.69
N SER A 55 2.00 -4.55 2.90
CA SER A 55 3.17 -5.19 2.32
C SER A 55 4.43 -4.42 2.67
N TYR A 56 5.27 -5.05 3.48
CA TYR A 56 6.59 -4.55 3.83
C TYR A 56 7.65 -5.05 2.86
N TYR A 57 8.59 -4.19 2.50
CA TYR A 57 9.72 -4.47 1.62
C TYR A 57 11.03 -4.01 2.26
N VAL A 58 11.92 -4.95 2.56
CA VAL A 58 13.29 -4.65 3.03
C VAL A 58 14.24 -4.70 1.84
N THR A 59 14.74 -3.54 1.44
CA THR A 59 15.45 -3.35 0.17
C THR A 59 16.94 -3.68 0.23
N ASP A 60 17.55 -3.68 1.43
CA ASP A 60 18.94 -4.08 1.62
C ASP A 60 19.03 -5.57 1.95
N THR A 61 19.44 -6.37 0.97
CA THR A 61 19.62 -7.82 1.11
C THR A 61 20.92 -8.19 1.81
N THR A 62 21.81 -7.22 2.12
CA THR A 62 22.99 -7.49 2.95
C THR A 62 22.66 -7.54 4.43
N ALA A 63 21.51 -6.99 4.84
CA ALA A 63 21.00 -7.01 6.20
C ALA A 63 20.29 -8.34 6.57
N THR A 64 20.18 -9.31 5.66
CA THR A 64 19.49 -10.58 5.88
C THR A 64 20.41 -11.75 6.26
N LEU A 65 21.64 -11.49 6.72
CA LEU A 65 22.54 -12.56 7.20
C LEU A 65 22.31 -12.97 8.66
N ASP A 66 21.34 -12.38 9.37
CA ASP A 66 21.08 -12.73 10.78
C ASP A 66 19.60 -12.66 11.19
N ASP A 67 18.71 -13.29 10.41
CA ASP A 67 17.61 -14.02 11.04
C ASP A 67 16.95 -14.96 10.03
N GLY A 68 17.09 -16.26 10.27
CA GLY A 68 16.47 -17.33 9.49
C GLY A 68 14.97 -17.35 9.75
N ALA A 69 14.24 -16.50 9.02
CA ALA A 69 12.80 -16.39 9.16
C ALA A 69 12.17 -16.14 7.78
N SER A 70 12.20 -17.15 6.91
CA SER A 70 11.15 -17.30 5.91
C SER A 70 9.84 -17.53 6.68
N ILE A 71 9.11 -16.45 6.97
CA ILE A 71 7.84 -16.54 7.68
C ILE A 71 6.70 -16.33 6.70
N GLU A 72 5.92 -17.40 6.67
CA GLU A 72 4.68 -17.65 5.96
C GLU A 72 3.69 -16.49 6.09
N SER A 73 2.89 -16.33 5.04
CA SER A 73 1.70 -15.51 5.02
C SER A 73 0.78 -15.88 6.18
N GLU A 74 0.79 -15.11 7.27
CA GLU A 74 -0.25 -15.19 8.30
C GLU A 74 -1.57 -14.68 7.69
N LYS A 75 -2.29 -15.57 7.02
CA LYS A 75 -3.69 -15.37 6.64
C LYS A 75 -4.54 -15.34 7.91
N SER A 76 -4.68 -14.16 8.48
CA SER A 76 -5.65 -13.91 9.55
C SER A 76 -7.05 -13.73 8.95
N LYS A 77 -7.95 -14.68 9.26
CA LYS A 77 -9.43 -14.67 9.15
C LYS A 77 -10.09 -14.42 7.78
N PRO A 78 -11.28 -15.04 7.52
CA PRO A 78 -12.11 -14.74 6.36
C PRO A 78 -12.82 -13.39 6.60
N GLY A 79 -12.13 -12.31 6.26
CA GLY A 79 -12.64 -10.94 6.38
C GLY A 79 -11.59 -9.99 6.98
N GLY A 80 -10.97 -9.18 6.13
CA GLY A 80 -10.31 -7.93 6.53
C GLY A 80 -8.80 -7.97 6.69
N GLY A 81 -8.06 -8.10 5.57
CA GLY A 81 -6.68 -7.64 5.46
C GLY A 81 -5.55 -8.62 5.85
N GLY A 82 -4.47 -8.62 5.07
CA GLY A 82 -3.26 -9.42 5.32
C GLY A 82 -2.00 -8.57 5.51
N VAL A 83 -1.07 -9.05 6.34
CA VAL A 83 0.27 -8.47 6.48
C VAL A 83 1.28 -9.40 5.79
N SER A 84 2.13 -8.85 4.92
CA SER A 84 3.17 -9.58 4.21
C SER A 84 4.53 -8.90 4.37
N ARG A 85 5.60 -9.69 4.49
CA ARG A 85 6.99 -9.20 4.54
C ARG A 85 7.76 -9.78 3.35
N ASN A 86 8.37 -8.90 2.58
CA ASN A 86 9.07 -9.22 1.33
C ASN A 86 10.51 -8.67 1.37
N THR A 87 11.41 -9.36 0.69
CA THR A 87 12.79 -8.88 0.46
C THR A 87 12.92 -8.24 -0.92
N GLY A 88 13.75 -7.21 -1.03
CA GLY A 88 14.00 -6.48 -2.27
C GLY A 88 13.07 -5.26 -2.46
N ARG A 89 13.10 -4.69 -3.66
CA ARG A 89 12.30 -3.50 -4.01
C ARG A 89 10.92 -3.91 -4.55
N PRO A 90 9.85 -3.19 -4.19
CA PRO A 90 8.53 -3.45 -4.76
C PRO A 90 8.51 -3.13 -6.25
N HIS A 91 7.85 -3.98 -7.04
CA HIS A 91 7.53 -3.69 -8.44
C HIS A 91 6.33 -2.72 -8.49
N LEU A 92 6.60 -1.43 -8.30
CA LEU A 92 5.57 -0.38 -8.17
C LEU A 92 4.54 -0.39 -9.30
N HIS A 93 4.99 -0.63 -10.53
CA HIS A 93 4.11 -0.71 -11.69
C HIS A 93 3.07 -1.83 -11.56
N ALA A 94 3.51 -3.02 -11.12
CA ALA A 94 2.62 -4.16 -10.90
C ALA A 94 1.63 -3.88 -9.76
N VAL A 95 2.09 -3.25 -8.66
CA VAL A 95 1.25 -2.87 -7.52
C VAL A 95 0.11 -1.95 -7.95
N VAL A 96 0.43 -0.89 -8.70
CA VAL A 96 -0.57 0.09 -9.18
C VAL A 96 -1.57 -0.59 -10.11
N LYS A 97 -1.08 -1.37 -11.08
CA LYS A 97 -1.93 -2.06 -12.06
C LYS A 97 -2.85 -3.09 -11.43
N GLU A 98 -2.35 -3.88 -10.47
CA GLU A 98 -3.15 -4.86 -9.74
C GLU A 98 -4.26 -4.16 -8.95
N PHE A 99 -3.95 -3.05 -8.27
CA PHE A 99 -4.93 -2.32 -7.48
C PHE A 99 -5.99 -1.62 -8.36
N CYS A 100 -5.62 -1.19 -9.57
CA CYS A 100 -6.55 -0.62 -10.56
C CYS A 100 -7.27 -1.70 -11.39
N GLY A 101 -7.01 -2.98 -11.15
CA GLY A 101 -7.66 -4.09 -11.86
C GLY A 101 -9.09 -4.36 -11.40
N GLU A 102 -9.51 -3.75 -10.29
CA GLU A 102 -10.87 -3.86 -9.74
C GLU A 102 -11.74 -2.69 -10.19
N GLN A 103 -13.06 -2.89 -10.23
CA GLN A 103 -14.01 -1.82 -10.56
C GLN A 103 -14.08 -0.79 -9.42
N GLY A 104 -14.10 0.49 -9.78
CA GLY A 104 -14.30 1.60 -8.86
C GLY A 104 -13.32 2.75 -9.06
N THR A 105 -13.26 3.62 -8.05
CA THR A 105 -12.34 4.78 -8.00
C THR A 105 -11.17 4.47 -7.09
N VAL A 106 -9.96 4.74 -7.57
CA VAL A 106 -8.71 4.49 -6.88
C VAL A 106 -8.03 5.80 -6.51
N ALA A 107 -7.54 5.90 -5.28
CA ALA A 107 -6.64 6.98 -4.87
C ALA A 107 -5.29 6.41 -4.45
N ILE A 108 -4.21 7.00 -4.97
CA ILE A 108 -2.83 6.63 -4.68
C ILE A 108 -2.15 7.84 -4.05
N ALA A 109 -1.62 7.65 -2.85
CA ALA A 109 -0.79 8.63 -2.17
C ALA A 109 0.61 8.06 -1.98
N THR A 110 1.65 8.78 -2.42
CA THR A 110 3.04 8.32 -2.29
C THR A 110 3.94 9.36 -1.66
N CYS A 111 4.86 8.89 -0.83
CA CYS A 111 5.91 9.67 -0.22
C CYS A 111 7.20 8.86 -0.34
N GLY A 112 8.20 9.38 -1.06
CA GLY A 112 9.45 8.67 -1.26
C GLY A 112 10.44 9.43 -2.14
N PRO A 113 11.59 8.82 -2.46
CA PRO A 113 12.59 9.42 -3.34
C PRO A 113 12.02 9.78 -4.72
N ASN A 114 12.62 10.76 -5.41
CA ASN A 114 12.15 11.21 -6.73
C ASN A 114 11.95 10.08 -7.73
N SER A 115 12.87 9.11 -7.79
CA SER A 115 12.73 7.95 -8.68
C SER A 115 11.52 7.08 -8.35
N PHE A 116 11.16 6.93 -7.07
CA PHE A 116 9.97 6.23 -6.63
C PHE A 116 8.70 6.94 -7.12
N ASN A 117 8.61 8.25 -6.86
CA ASN A 117 7.48 9.09 -7.25
C ASN A 117 7.32 9.20 -8.78
N ILE A 118 8.42 9.17 -9.55
CA ILE A 118 8.38 9.13 -11.02
C ILE A 118 7.81 7.79 -11.50
N ASN A 119 8.30 6.66 -10.97
CA ASN A 119 7.82 5.34 -11.36
C ASN A 119 6.32 5.15 -11.09
N ILE A 120 5.82 5.64 -9.96
CA ILE A 120 4.38 5.64 -9.66
C ILE A 120 3.63 6.54 -10.64
N GLY A 121 4.15 7.74 -10.93
CA GLY A 121 3.54 8.65 -11.90
C GLY A 121 3.39 8.02 -13.29
N ILE A 122 4.40 7.28 -13.76
CA ILE A 122 4.34 6.56 -15.03
C ILE A 122 3.26 5.47 -14.97
N ALA A 123 3.22 4.66 -13.91
CA ALA A 123 2.23 3.60 -13.77
C ALA A 123 0.78 4.12 -13.69
N VAL A 124 0.58 5.26 -13.02
CA VAL A 124 -0.71 5.94 -12.97
C VAL A 124 -1.11 6.47 -14.35
N ALA A 125 -0.19 7.13 -15.07
CA ALA A 125 -0.48 7.65 -16.41
C ALA A 125 -0.89 6.55 -17.40
N GLU A 126 -0.29 5.35 -17.29
CA GLU A 126 -0.71 4.19 -18.07
C GLU A 126 -2.13 3.71 -17.70
N CYS A 127 -2.48 3.74 -16.40
CA CYS A 127 -3.84 3.43 -15.96
C CYS A 127 -4.84 4.48 -16.45
N GLU A 128 -4.51 5.78 -16.38
CA GLU A 128 -5.32 6.87 -16.94
C GLU A 128 -5.57 6.67 -18.44
N LEU A 129 -4.53 6.28 -19.20
CA LEU A 129 -4.68 5.98 -20.61
C LEU A 129 -5.61 4.78 -20.85
N ALA A 130 -5.51 3.72 -20.02
CA ALA A 130 -6.39 2.55 -20.10
C ALA A 130 -7.85 2.90 -19.75
N ILE A 131 -8.07 3.80 -18.79
CA ILE A 131 -9.39 4.35 -18.44
C ILE A 131 -9.97 5.12 -19.63
N LEU A 132 -9.21 6.04 -20.21
CA LEU A 132 -9.63 6.81 -21.39
C LEU A 132 -9.91 5.90 -22.60
N GLY A 133 -9.13 4.83 -22.76
CA GLY A 133 -9.30 3.83 -23.81
C GLY A 133 -10.46 2.84 -23.56
N GLY A 134 -11.13 2.90 -22.40
CA GLY A 134 -12.21 1.96 -22.04
C GLY A 134 -11.75 0.51 -21.84
N THR A 135 -10.46 0.30 -21.56
CA THR A 135 -9.86 -1.03 -21.36
C THR A 135 -9.54 -1.33 -19.88
N SER A 136 -9.72 -0.34 -19.01
CA SER A 136 -9.55 -0.47 -17.55
C SER A 136 -10.85 -0.87 -16.87
N ALA A 137 -10.76 -1.66 -15.80
CA ALA A 137 -11.87 -1.93 -14.89
C ALA A 137 -12.11 -0.77 -13.91
N CYS A 138 -11.03 -0.13 -13.44
CA CYS A 138 -11.07 1.11 -12.69
C CYS A 138 -11.66 2.24 -13.55
N SER A 139 -12.53 3.08 -12.97
CA SER A 139 -13.20 4.18 -13.66
C SER A 139 -12.51 5.53 -13.49
N GLU A 140 -11.79 5.72 -12.38
CA GLU A 140 -11.11 6.96 -12.06
C GLU A 140 -9.91 6.67 -11.15
N ILE A 141 -8.80 7.37 -11.39
CA ILE A 141 -7.60 7.28 -10.57
C ILE A 141 -7.15 8.68 -10.16
N TYR A 142 -6.82 8.84 -8.88
CA TYR A 142 -6.24 10.06 -8.32
C TYR A 142 -4.84 9.77 -7.79
N LEU A 143 -3.88 10.64 -8.10
CA LEU A 143 -2.51 10.54 -7.61
C LEU A 143 -2.11 11.77 -6.81
N HIS A 144 -1.79 11.56 -5.55
CA HIS A 144 -1.13 12.52 -4.68
C HIS A 144 0.33 12.11 -4.46
N ARG A 145 1.27 13.01 -4.75
CA ARG A 145 2.70 12.79 -4.51
C ARG A 145 3.22 13.81 -3.51
N GLU A 146 3.71 13.32 -2.39
CA GLU A 146 4.47 14.11 -1.45
C GLU A 146 5.96 13.96 -1.79
N THR A 147 6.62 15.10 -2.02
CA THR A 147 8.06 15.17 -2.19
C THR A 147 8.63 15.87 -0.97
N TYR A 148 9.11 15.10 0.00
CA TYR A 148 9.89 15.68 1.10
C TYR A 148 11.33 15.87 0.61
N SER A 149 11.73 17.12 0.42
CA SER A 149 13.15 17.47 0.34
C SER A 149 13.70 17.46 1.76
N TRP A 150 14.67 16.58 2.04
CA TRP A 150 15.52 16.67 3.23
C TRP A 150 16.73 17.58 2.94
#